data_AF-A0A8J3ATJ4-F1
#
_entry.id   AF-A0A8J3ATJ4-F1
#
_cell.length_a   1.000
_cell.length_b   1.000
_cell.length_c   1.000
_cell.angle_alpha   90.00
_cell.angle_beta   90.00
_cell.angle_gamma   90.00
#
_symmetry.space_group_name_H-M   'P 1'
#
loop_
_entity.id
_entity.type
_entity.pdbx_description
1 polymer ?
#
loop_
_entity_poly.entity_id
_entity_poly.type
_entity_poly.pdbx_seq_one_letter_code
_entity_poly.pdbx_strand_id
1 'polypeptide(L)'
;MQYESAFTELQHAMQGLRQKSLSIADFCKVWRKQQALLAALPPQYATVMEDLLGRLEAGSLFTEESCSFSQIDLLATLDTWLNKARATLNTAS
;
A
#
# COMPACT_ATOMS: atom_id res chain seq x y z
N MET A 1 15.78 9.71 -7.66
CA MET A 1 15.83 8.22 -7.67
C MET A 1 14.75 7.70 -8.63
N GLN A 2 15.00 6.64 -9.42
CA GLN A 2 14.12 6.21 -10.54
C GLN A 2 12.63 6.02 -10.17
N TYR A 3 12.34 5.65 -8.91
CA TYR A 3 10.98 5.34 -8.44
C TYR A 3 10.43 6.34 -7.41
N GLU A 4 11.08 7.49 -7.21
CA GLU A 4 10.68 8.44 -6.16
C GLU A 4 9.26 8.99 -6.33
N SER A 5 8.84 9.26 -7.56
CA SER A 5 7.48 9.70 -7.85
C SER A 5 6.44 8.64 -7.46
N ALA A 6 6.73 7.36 -7.71
CA ALA A 6 5.85 6.24 -7.34
C ALA A 6 5.74 6.12 -5.81
N PHE A 7 6.85 6.20 -5.08
CA PHE A 7 6.83 6.20 -3.61
C PHE A 7 6.03 7.38 -3.05
N THR A 8 6.20 8.57 -3.62
CA THR A 8 5.46 9.78 -3.20
C THR A 8 3.96 9.61 -3.42
N GLU A 9 3.55 9.07 -4.57
CA GLU A 9 2.14 8.80 -4.88
C GLU A 9 1.51 7.79 -3.91
N LEU A 10 2.23 6.70 -3.60
CA LEU A 10 1.79 5.70 -2.62
C LEU A 10 1.64 6.30 -1.21
N GLN A 11 2.59 7.13 -0.78
CA GLN A 11 2.51 7.83 0.50
C GLN A 11 1.34 8.82 0.56
N HIS A 12 1.10 9.57 -0.52
CA HIS A 12 -0.07 10.44 -0.62
C HIS A 12 -1.39 9.64 -0.55
N ALA A 13 -1.47 8.49 -1.21
CA ALA A 13 -2.65 7.62 -1.12
C ALA A 13 -2.89 7.14 0.31
N MET A 14 -1.83 6.76 1.04
CA MET A 14 -1.94 6.38 2.46
C MET A 14 -2.45 7.52 3.33
N GLN A 15 -1.94 8.73 3.13
CA GLN A 15 -2.43 9.92 3.85
C GLN A 15 -3.89 10.21 3.52
N GLY A 16 -4.27 10.13 2.25
CA GLY A 16 -5.65 10.33 1.81
C GLY A 16 -6.62 9.33 2.46
N LEU A 17 -6.21 8.06 2.54
CA LEU A 17 -7.03 7.03 3.20
C LEU A 17 -7.13 7.28 4.72
N ARG A 18 -6.03 7.64 5.40
CA ARG A 18 -6.02 8.00 6.84
C ARG A 18 -6.92 9.21 7.14
N GLN A 19 -6.95 10.19 6.22
CA GLN A 19 -7.78 11.39 6.33
C GLN A 19 -9.23 11.17 5.87
N LYS A 20 -9.57 9.95 5.42
CA LYS A 20 -10.87 9.62 4.80
C LYS A 20 -11.21 10.48 3.57
N SER A 21 -10.20 11.06 2.92
CA SER A 21 -10.34 11.81 1.66
C SER A 21 -10.17 10.93 0.43
N LEU A 22 -9.67 9.70 0.60
CA LEU A 22 -9.57 8.67 -0.43
C LEU A 22 -10.36 7.43 -0.01
N SER A 23 -11.13 6.86 -0.94
CA SER A 23 -11.83 5.59 -0.72
C SER A 23 -10.86 4.40 -0.70
N ILE A 24 -11.22 3.31 -0.02
CA ILE A 24 -10.40 2.08 -0.03
C ILE A 24 -10.26 1.53 -1.47
N ALA A 25 -11.33 1.60 -2.27
CA ALA A 25 -11.30 1.15 -3.66
C ALA A 25 -10.31 1.96 -4.51
N ASP A 26 -10.30 3.29 -4.37
CA ASP A 26 -9.38 4.15 -5.12
C ASP A 26 -7.95 4.03 -4.59
N PHE A 27 -7.76 3.85 -3.28
CA PHE A 27 -6.48 3.51 -2.68
C PHE A 27 -5.90 2.24 -3.31
N CYS A 28 -6.65 1.15 -3.36
CA CYS A 28 -6.18 -0.10 -3.95
C CYS A 28 -5.86 0.05 -5.46
N LYS A 29 -6.64 0.84 -6.20
CA LYS A 29 -6.32 1.16 -7.61
C LYS A 29 -4.99 1.89 -7.75
N VAL A 30 -4.71 2.89 -6.90
CA VAL A 30 -3.44 3.64 -6.94
C VAL A 30 -2.26 2.71 -6.67
N TRP A 31 -2.38 1.81 -5.71
CA TRP A 31 -1.34 0.85 -5.38
C TRP A 31 -1.09 -0.16 -6.50
N ARG A 32 -2.15 -0.79 -7.04
CA ARG A 32 -2.06 -1.75 -8.15
C ARG A 32 -1.54 -1.14 -9.45
N LYS A 33 -1.67 0.17 -9.63
CA LYS A 33 -1.12 0.88 -10.81
C LYS A 33 0.41 0.97 -10.82
N GLN A 34 1.09 0.76 -9.70
CA GLN A 34 2.55 0.87 -9.60
C GLN A 34 3.30 -0.35 -10.16
N GLN A 35 2.90 -0.81 -11.35
CA GLN A 35 3.45 -2.01 -11.99
C GLN A 35 4.96 -1.90 -12.25
N ALA A 36 5.44 -0.72 -12.64
CA ALA A 36 6.87 -0.49 -12.88
C ALA A 36 7.72 -0.57 -11.60
N LEU A 37 7.19 -0.09 -10.46
CA LEU A 37 7.84 -0.23 -9.15
C LEU A 37 7.85 -1.70 -8.71
N LEU A 38 6.71 -2.38 -8.85
CA LEU A 38 6.58 -3.79 -8.45
C LEU A 38 7.47 -4.72 -9.29
N ALA A 39 7.61 -4.45 -10.59
CA ALA A 39 8.49 -5.20 -11.48
C ALA A 39 9.98 -5.07 -11.11
N ALA A 40 10.37 -4.00 -10.41
CA ALA A 40 11.74 -3.78 -9.95
C ALA A 40 12.03 -4.45 -8.58
N LEU A 41 11.00 -4.88 -7.86
CA LEU A 41 11.12 -5.52 -6.55
C LEU A 41 11.11 -7.05 -6.68
N PRO A 42 11.66 -7.78 -5.70
CA PRO A 42 11.50 -9.23 -5.62
C PRO A 42 10.01 -9.64 -5.65
N PRO A 43 9.64 -10.76 -6.29
CA PRO A 43 8.24 -11.12 -6.55
C PRO A 43 7.38 -11.26 -5.27
N GLN A 44 7.99 -11.62 -4.15
CA GLN A 44 7.33 -11.67 -2.84
C GLN A 44 6.70 -10.33 -2.40
N TYR A 45 7.24 -9.19 -2.85
CA TYR A 45 6.69 -7.88 -2.52
C TYR A 45 5.30 -7.69 -3.12
N ALA A 46 5.10 -8.13 -4.37
CA ALA A 46 3.80 -8.06 -5.03
C ALA A 46 2.77 -8.96 -4.33
N THR A 47 3.17 -10.17 -3.93
CA THR A 47 2.29 -11.09 -3.18
C THR A 47 1.86 -10.50 -1.84
N VAL A 48 2.80 -9.97 -1.05
CA VAL A 48 2.49 -9.37 0.25
C VAL A 48 1.64 -8.12 0.08
N MET A 49 1.92 -7.28 -0.92
CA MET A 49 1.10 -6.11 -1.21
C MET A 49 -0.33 -6.50 -1.53
N GLU A 50 -0.54 -7.47 -2.44
CA GLU A 50 -1.88 -7.91 -2.82
C GLU A 50 -2.67 -8.53 -1.66
N ASP A 51 -2.03 -9.29 -0.77
CA ASP A 51 -2.68 -9.81 0.46
C ASP A 51 -3.20 -8.66 1.35
N LEU A 52 -2.34 -7.66 1.60
CA LEU A 52 -2.71 -6.51 2.44
C LEU A 52 -3.84 -5.68 1.82
N LEU A 53 -3.78 -5.43 0.50
CA LEU A 53 -4.83 -4.71 -0.22
C LEU A 53 -6.14 -5.50 -0.23
N GLY A 54 -6.08 -6.82 -0.44
CA GLY A 54 -7.26 -7.69 -0.43
C GLY A 54 -7.95 -7.71 0.94
N ARG A 55 -7.18 -7.78 2.03
CA ARG A 55 -7.71 -7.70 3.40
C ARG A 55 -8.33 -6.34 3.70
N LEU A 56 -7.74 -5.25 3.19
CA LEU A 56 -8.27 -3.90 3.33
C LEU A 56 -9.59 -3.72 2.54
N GLU A 57 -9.66 -4.21 1.31
CA GLU A 57 -10.89 -4.21 0.50
C GLU A 57 -12.00 -5.05 1.14
N ALA A 58 -11.68 -6.26 1.59
CA ALA A 58 -12.63 -7.12 2.29
C ALA A 58 -13.13 -6.44 3.57
N GLY A 59 -12.24 -5.87 4.37
CA GLY A 59 -12.59 -5.10 5.57
C GLY A 59 -13.48 -3.90 5.29
N SER A 60 -13.44 -3.31 4.09
CA SER A 60 -14.34 -2.21 3.72
C SER A 60 -15.81 -2.64 3.58
N LEU A 61 -16.06 -3.93 3.34
CA LEU A 61 -17.40 -4.48 3.10
C LEU A 61 -18.14 -4.81 4.40
N PHE A 62 -17.43 -4.93 5.52
CA PHE A 62 -17.99 -5.20 6.84
C PHE A 62 -18.12 -3.90 7.63
N THR A 63 -19.23 -3.70 8.35
CA THR A 63 -19.58 -2.40 8.97
C THR A 63 -19.54 -2.41 10.50
N GLU A 64 -19.20 -3.54 11.11
CA GLU A 64 -19.05 -3.66 12.56
C GLU A 64 -17.67 -3.16 12.98
N GLU A 65 -17.59 -2.49 14.12
CA GLU A 65 -16.54 -1.57 14.59
C GLU A 65 -15.09 -2.09 14.51
N SER A 66 -14.90 -3.41 14.33
CA SER A 66 -13.67 -4.13 14.01
C SER A 66 -12.89 -3.62 12.78
N CYS A 67 -13.54 -2.88 11.87
CA CYS A 67 -12.89 -2.38 10.66
C CYS A 67 -11.91 -1.24 10.91
N SER A 68 -12.16 -0.39 11.90
CA SER A 68 -11.26 0.74 12.20
C SER A 68 -9.93 0.24 12.77
N PHE A 69 -9.98 -0.72 13.69
CA PHE A 69 -8.76 -1.30 14.28
C PHE A 69 -7.96 -2.11 13.24
N SER A 70 -8.64 -2.97 12.48
CA SER A 70 -8.00 -3.78 11.44
C SER A 70 -7.42 -2.92 10.31
N GLN A 71 -8.09 -1.83 9.93
CA GLN A 71 -7.59 -0.89 8.93
C GLN A 71 -6.32 -0.18 9.39
N ILE A 72 -6.25 0.28 10.64
CA ILE A 72 -5.06 0.99 11.16
C ILE A 72 -3.83 0.06 11.11
N ASP A 73 -3.98 -1.19 11.54
CA ASP A 73 -2.89 -2.18 11.54
C ASP A 73 -2.44 -2.55 10.12
N LEU A 74 -3.40 -2.74 9.19
CA LEU A 74 -3.10 -2.97 7.77
C LEU A 74 -2.35 -1.79 7.16
N LEU A 75 -2.74 -0.55 7.48
CA LEU A 75 -2.05 0.65 7.01
C LEU A 75 -0.65 0.79 7.62
N ALA A 76 -0.44 0.42 8.89
CA ALA A 76 0.89 0.41 9.49
C ALA A 76 1.81 -0.64 8.81
N THR A 77 1.23 -1.80 8.45
CA THR A 77 1.95 -2.85 7.72
C THR A 77 2.33 -2.41 6.31
N LEU A 78 1.44 -1.71 5.59
CA LEU A 78 1.72 -1.12 4.28
C LEU A 78 2.80 -0.02 4.35
N ASP A 79 2.84 0.77 5.43
CA ASP A 79 3.92 1.74 5.68
C ASP A 79 5.27 1.04 5.81
N THR A 80 5.30 -0.04 6.56
CA THR A 80 6.50 -0.89 6.72
C THR A 80 6.93 -1.51 5.38
N TRP A 81 5.97 -1.95 4.57
CA TRP A 81 6.23 -2.47 3.22
C TRP A 81 6.89 -1.41 2.33
N LEU A 82 6.40 -0.17 2.33
CA LEU A 82 6.98 0.94 1.53
C LEU A 82 8.42 1.22 1.93
N ASN A 83 8.69 1.29 3.23
CA ASN A 83 10.03 1.52 3.75
C ASN A 83 11.00 0.40 3.31
N LYS A 84 10.58 -0.86 3.39
CA LYS A 84 11.37 -2.02 2.95
C LYS A 84 11.60 -2.03 1.44
N ALA A 85 10.57 -1.73 0.65
CA ALA A 85 10.66 -1.63 -0.80
C ALA A 85 11.67 -0.55 -1.22
N ARG A 86 11.61 0.64 -0.60
CA ARG A 86 12.55 1.73 -0.85
C ARG A 86 13.98 1.33 -0.50
N ALA A 87 14.18 0.72 0.67
CA ALA A 87 15.50 0.23 1.08
C ALA A 87 16.06 -0.82 0.11
N THR A 88 15.21 -1.76 -0.33
CA THR A 88 15.60 -2.84 -1.25
C THR A 88 16.07 -2.30 -2.60
N LEU A 89 15.35 -1.32 -3.16
CA LEU A 89 15.74 -0.70 -4.43
C LEU A 89 17.02 0.14 -4.28
N ASN A 90 17.22 0.81 -3.14
CA ASN A 90 18.44 1.54 -2.86
C ASN A 90 19.66 0.61 -2.70
N THR A 91 19.48 -0.60 -2.16
CA THR A 91 20.56 -1.60 -2.05
C THR A 91 20.84 -2.36 -3.34
N ALA A 92 19.87 -2.39 -4.26
CA ALA A 92 20.01 -3.00 -5.58
C ALA A 92 20.58 -2.02 -6.63
N SER A 93 20.83 -0.76 -6.24
CA SER A 93 21.37 0.32 -7.08
C SER A 93 22.90 0.34 -7.05
#